data_AF-A0A4V1NZ10-F1
#
_entry.id   AF-A0A4V1NZ10-F1
#
_cell.length_a   1.000
_cell.length_b   1.000
_cell.length_c   1.000
_cell.angle_alpha   90.00
_cell.angle_beta   90.00
_cell.angle_gamma   90.00
#
_symmetry.space_group_name_H-M   'P 1'
#
loop_
_entity.id
_entity.type
_entity.pdbx_description
1 polymer ?
#
loop_
_entity_poly.entity_id
_entity_poly.type
_entity_poly.pdbx_seq_one_letter_code
_entity_poly.pdbx_strand_id
1 'polypeptide(L)'
;MNEQLKLQELMDSLVGYPVTLTITGRDKYQYRTTTILNEVRLMQSVLEFVFDSGGTLSIHISNLDKTKYGDWSWEGAESTVLLHRL
;
A
#
# COMPACT_ATOMS: atom_id res chain seq x y z
N MET A 1 10.74 -3.26 14.56
CA MET A 1 10.49 -1.84 14.23
C MET A 1 9.13 -1.46 14.78
N ASN A 2 8.98 -0.31 15.44
CA ASN A 2 7.68 0.14 15.98
C ASN A 2 6.68 0.38 14.82
N GLU A 3 5.41 -0.04 14.95
CA GLU A 3 4.36 0.14 13.94
C GLU A 3 4.18 1.60 13.52
N GLN A 4 4.35 2.54 14.45
CA GLN A 4 4.27 3.96 14.18
C GLN A 4 5.43 4.44 13.28
N LEU A 5 6.61 3.84 13.40
CA LEU A 5 7.77 4.16 12.55
C LEU A 5 7.61 3.58 11.14
N LYS A 6 7.09 2.34 11.03
CA LYS A 6 6.71 1.71 9.75
C LYS A 6 5.72 2.59 8.98
N LEU A 7 4.70 3.09 9.68
CA LEU A 7 3.70 3.95 9.08
C LEU A 7 4.28 5.25 8.55
N GLN A 8 5.12 5.93 9.33
CA GLN A 8 5.72 7.18 8.89
C GLN A 8 6.59 6.99 7.65
N GLU A 9 7.40 5.94 7.62
CA GLU A 9 8.24 5.60 6.46
C GLU A 9 7.41 5.29 5.20
N LEU A 10 6.30 4.58 5.35
CA LEU A 10 5.36 4.31 4.26
C LEU A 10 4.74 5.59 3.70
N MET A 11 4.27 6.48 4.59
CA MET A 11 3.66 7.74 4.21
C MET A 11 4.65 8.63 3.46
N ASP A 12 5.86 8.81 4.01
CA ASP A 12 6.92 9.63 3.41
C ASP A 12 7.41 9.08 2.06
N SER A 13 7.31 7.77 1.85
CA SER A 13 7.78 7.13 0.62
C SER A 13 6.76 7.11 -0.52
N LEU A 14 5.46 7.06 -0.23
CA LEU A 14 4.44 6.79 -1.25
C LEU A 14 3.43 7.91 -1.49
N VAL A 15 3.13 8.73 -0.47
CA VAL A 15 2.02 9.69 -0.56
C VAL A 15 2.38 10.87 -1.45
N GLY A 16 1.50 11.22 -2.39
CA GLY A 16 1.72 12.29 -3.36
C GLY A 16 2.68 11.93 -4.50
N TYR A 17 3.21 10.70 -4.54
CA TYR A 17 4.07 10.21 -5.62
C TYR A 17 3.33 9.19 -6.49
N PRO A 18 3.64 9.13 -7.80
CA PRO A 18 3.18 8.04 -8.65
C PRO A 18 3.67 6.69 -8.14
N VAL A 19 2.76 5.74 -8.04
CA VAL A 19 3.05 4.37 -7.61
C VAL A 19 2.53 3.35 -8.61
N THR A 20 3.15 2.20 -8.60
CA THR A 20 2.69 1.00 -9.29
C THR A 20 2.09 0.04 -8.27
N LEU A 21 0.86 -0.36 -8.51
CA LEU A 21 0.15 -1.41 -7.81
C LEU A 21 0.26 -2.71 -8.60
N THR A 22 0.81 -3.73 -7.96
CA THR A 22 0.70 -5.12 -8.45
C THR A 22 -0.16 -5.89 -7.47
N ILE A 23 -1.30 -6.39 -7.94
CA ILE A 23 -2.24 -7.18 -7.14
C ILE A 23 -2.19 -8.61 -7.65
N THR A 24 -1.80 -9.53 -6.77
CA THR A 24 -1.76 -10.96 -7.04
C THR A 24 -2.73 -11.67 -6.09
N GLY A 25 -3.86 -12.13 -6.62
CA GLY A 25 -4.81 -12.99 -5.90
C GLY A 25 -4.75 -14.44 -6.38
N ARG A 26 -5.55 -15.32 -5.77
CA ARG A 26 -5.59 -16.76 -6.12
C ARG A 26 -5.80 -17.03 -7.62
N ASP A 27 -6.61 -16.20 -8.29
CA ASP A 27 -6.98 -16.38 -9.70
C ASP A 27 -6.80 -15.11 -10.55
N LYS A 28 -6.18 -14.06 -10.01
CA LYS A 28 -6.09 -12.76 -10.70
C LYS A 28 -4.73 -12.11 -10.50
N TYR A 29 -4.11 -11.74 -11.60
CA TYR A 29 -2.94 -10.87 -11.63
C TYR A 29 -3.35 -9.54 -12.27
N GLN A 30 -3.16 -8.44 -11.56
CA GLN A 30 -3.46 -7.10 -12.06
C GLN A 30 -2.27 -6.17 -11.81
N TYR A 31 -1.95 -5.36 -12.81
CA TYR A 31 -0.90 -4.35 -12.76
C TYR A 31 -1.49 -3.00 -13.14
N ARG A 32 -1.29 -1.98 -12.30
CA ARG A 32 -1.85 -0.64 -12.53
C ARG A 32 -0.92 0.45 -11.99
N THR A 33 -0.73 1.52 -12.76
CA THR A 33 -0.09 2.75 -12.29
C THR A 33 -1.15 3.74 -11.81
N THR A 34 -0.95 4.35 -10.65
CA THR A 34 -1.89 5.29 -10.02
C THR A 34 -1.13 6.16 -9.02
N THR A 35 -1.77 7.18 -8.46
CA THR A 35 -1.17 8.05 -7.42
C THR A 35 -1.94 7.90 -6.12
N ILE A 36 -1.24 7.70 -5.00
CA ILE A 36 -1.88 7.79 -3.67
C ILE A 36 -2.09 9.27 -3.37
N LEU A 37 -3.36 9.66 -3.23
CA LEU A 37 -3.73 11.01 -2.83
C LEU A 37 -3.22 11.29 -1.40
N ASN A 38 -3.02 12.56 -1.07
CA ASN A 38 -2.57 12.98 0.26
C ASN A 38 -3.56 12.63 1.40
N GLU A 39 -4.71 12.04 1.08
CA GLU A 39 -5.67 11.52 2.04
C GLU A 39 -5.36 10.07 2.39
N VAL A 40 -4.73 9.85 3.54
CA VAL A 40 -4.61 8.54 4.18
C VAL A 40 -5.35 8.57 5.51
N ARG A 41 -6.31 7.67 5.69
CA ARG A 41 -7.10 7.57 6.91
C ARG A 41 -6.59 6.41 7.75
N LEU A 42 -6.33 6.67 9.03
CA LEU A 42 -5.95 5.66 10.01
C LEU A 42 -7.11 5.42 10.99
N MET A 43 -7.65 4.20 10.99
CA MET A 43 -8.72 3.79 11.91
C MET A 43 -8.36 2.44 12.53
N GLN A 44 -8.14 2.38 13.85
CA GLN A 44 -7.96 1.12 14.60
C GLN A 44 -6.96 0.13 13.94
N SER A 45 -5.81 0.64 13.48
CA SER A 45 -4.74 -0.10 12.80
C SER A 45 -4.99 -0.47 11.34
N VAL A 46 -6.04 0.07 10.72
CA VAL A 46 -6.29 0.02 9.28
C VAL A 46 -5.89 1.35 8.64
N LEU A 47 -5.07 1.29 7.60
CA LEU A 47 -4.77 2.40 6.71
C LEU A 47 -5.62 2.31 5.46
N GLU A 48 -6.28 3.40 5.10
CA GLU A 48 -6.99 3.52 3.84
C GLU A 48 -6.24 4.49 2.92
N PHE A 49 -5.79 3.98 1.78
CA PHE A 49 -5.25 4.78 0.67
C PHE A 49 -6.35 5.09 -0.32
N VAL A 50 -6.50 6.36 -0.68
CA VAL A 50 -7.35 6.79 -1.79
C VAL A 50 -6.47 7.06 -3.00
N PHE A 51 -6.81 6.46 -4.14
CA PHE A 51 -6.08 6.65 -5.38
C PHE A 51 -6.76 7.67 -6.29
N ASP A 52 -5.99 8.38 -7.11
CA ASP A 52 -6.49 9.31 -8.14
C ASP A 52 -7.46 8.66 -9.15
N SER A 53 -7.32 7.35 -9.38
CA SER A 53 -8.22 6.56 -10.22
C SER A 53 -9.60 6.30 -9.60
N GLY A 54 -9.86 6.79 -8.38
CA GLY A 54 -11.12 6.62 -7.65
C GLY A 54 -11.22 5.31 -6.86
N GLY A 55 -10.17 4.48 -6.84
CA GLY A 55 -10.11 3.28 -6.01
C GLY A 55 -9.64 3.57 -4.58
N THR A 56 -9.99 2.69 -3.65
CA THR A 56 -9.44 2.69 -2.29
C THR A 56 -8.77 1.36 -1.98
N LEU A 57 -7.72 1.40 -1.16
CA LEU A 57 -7.04 0.21 -0.63
C LEU A 57 -6.95 0.32 0.89
N SER A 58 -7.59 -0.62 1.59
CA SER A 58 -7.54 -0.72 3.05
C SER A 58 -6.56 -1.82 3.46
N ILE A 59 -5.54 -1.48 4.25
CA ILE A 59 -4.53 -2.43 4.74
C ILE A 59 -4.44 -2.41 6.26
N HIS A 60 -4.25 -3.59 6.86
CA HIS A 60 -3.84 -3.68 8.26
C HIS A 60 -2.33 -3.46 8.38
N ILE A 61 -1.91 -2.56 9.28
CA ILE A 61 -0.49 -2.22 9.47
C ILE A 61 0.36 -3.45 9.83
N SER A 62 -0.22 -4.39 10.58
CA SER A 62 0.44 -5.64 10.97
C SER A 62 0.88 -6.50 9.78
N ASN A 63 0.22 -6.35 8.64
CA ASN A 63 0.47 -7.15 7.44
C ASN A 63 1.33 -6.39 6.42
N LEU A 64 1.82 -5.21 6.80
CA LEU A 64 2.66 -4.38 5.97
C LEU A 64 4.13 -4.67 6.24
N ASP A 65 4.83 -5.10 5.20
CA ASP A 65 6.27 -5.32 5.24
C ASP A 65 6.97 -4.69 4.04
N LYS A 66 8.21 -4.28 4.27
CA LYS A 66 9.06 -3.72 3.23
C LYS A 66 9.91 -4.83 2.62
N THR A 67 9.88 -4.97 1.31
CA THR A 67 10.65 -5.98 0.60
C THR A 67 12.14 -5.61 0.60
N LYS A 68 13.00 -6.60 0.29
CA LYS A 68 14.44 -6.36 0.09
C LYS A 68 14.77 -5.39 -1.06
N TYR A 69 13.80 -5.10 -1.93
CA TYR A 69 13.95 -4.18 -3.06
C TYR A 69 13.43 -2.76 -2.75
N GLY A 70 12.91 -2.53 -1.54
CA GLY A 70 12.38 -1.24 -1.10
C GLY A 70 10.89 -1.05 -1.37
N ASP A 71 10.21 -2.03 -1.96
CA ASP A 71 8.76 -2.00 -2.18
C ASP A 71 8.00 -2.24 -0.88
N TRP A 72 6.76 -1.78 -0.84
CA TRP A 72 5.85 -2.11 0.24
C TRP A 72 4.94 -3.25 -0.18
N SER A 73 4.94 -4.33 0.60
CA SER A 73 4.12 -5.51 0.40
C SER A 73 3.07 -5.58 1.49
N TRP A 74 1.83 -5.85 1.08
CA TRP A 74 0.75 -6.18 1.97
C TRP A 74 0.17 -7.53 1.59
N GLU A 75 0.00 -8.41 2.58
CA GLU A 75 -0.63 -9.71 2.41
C GLU A 75 -2.00 -9.73 3.10
N GLY A 76 -3.06 -9.80 2.29
CA GLY A 76 -4.42 -10.06 2.74
C GLY A 76 -4.79 -11.54 2.62
N ALA A 77 -5.98 -11.90 3.11
CA ALA A 77 -6.44 -13.30 3.10
C ALA A 77 -6.56 -13.91 1.68
N GLU A 78 -6.80 -13.08 0.66
CA GLU A 78 -7.07 -13.54 -0.71
C GLU A 78 -6.15 -12.91 -1.78
N SER A 79 -5.31 -11.95 -1.39
CA SER A 79 -4.47 -11.20 -2.32
C SER A 79 -3.23 -10.61 -1.65
N THR A 80 -2.14 -10.57 -2.38
CA THR A 80 -0.95 -9.78 -2.06
C THR A 80 -0.94 -8.52 -2.93
N VAL A 81 -0.67 -7.37 -2.31
CA VAL A 81 -0.48 -6.09 -3.01
C VAL A 81 0.96 -5.66 -2.83
N LEU A 82 1.62 -5.36 -3.95
CA LEU A 82 2.92 -4.70 -3.98
C LEU A 82 2.74 -3.26 -4.45
N LEU A 83 3.33 -2.34 -3.69
CA LEU A 83 3.38 -0.90 -3.91
C LEU A 83 4.83 -0.51 -4.21
N HIS A 84 5.08 -0.13 -5.46
CA HIS A 84 6.39 0.34 -5.92
C HIS A 84 6.30 1.82 -6.28
N ARG A 85 7.23 2.64 -5.77
CA ARG A 85 7.36 4.05 -6.18
C ARG A 85 8.07 4.12 -7.53
N LEU A 86 7.55 4.93 -8.46
CA LEU A 86 8.18 5.21 -9.75
C LEU A 86 9.27 6.28 -9.67
#